data_AF-I3V5H9-F1
#
_entry.id   AF-I3V5H9-F1
#
_cell.length_a   1.000
_cell.length_b   1.000
_cell.length_c   1.000
_cell.angle_alpha   90.00
_cell.angle_beta   90.00
_cell.angle_gamma   90.00
#
_symmetry.space_group_name_H-M   'P 1'
#
loop_
_entity.id
_entity.type
_entity.pdbx_description
1 polymer ?
#
loop_
_entity_poly.entity_id
_entity_poly.type
_entity_poly.pdbx_seq_one_letter_code
_entity_poly.pdbx_strand_id
1 'polypeptide(L)' 'MLAELGVSLGDPVDVSFKDQTLVVSKVATEYDLSTLVAQCDLEAPEPTDIHCWRTSAPVGNEA' A
#
# COMPACT_ATOMS: atom_id res chain seq x y z
N MET A 1 -9.48 3.81 -24.25
CA MET A 1 -10.48 4.25 -23.25
C MET A 1 -9.92 4.29 -21.83
N LEU A 2 -9.65 3.17 -21.13
CA LEU A 2 -9.09 3.23 -19.76
C LEU A 2 -7.68 3.85 -19.68
N ALA A 3 -6.82 3.50 -20.65
CA ALA A 3 -5.48 4.08 -20.77
C ALA A 3 -5.49 5.61 -21.01
N GLU A 4 -6.52 6.13 -21.67
CA GLU A 4 -6.67 7.58 -21.92
C GLU A 4 -7.07 8.34 -20.65
N LEU A 5 -7.64 7.64 -19.68
CA LEU A 5 -7.97 8.17 -18.35
C LEU A 5 -6.82 7.95 -17.33
N GLY A 6 -5.73 7.30 -17.75
CA GLY A 6 -4.59 6.97 -16.87
C GLY A 6 -4.90 5.93 -15.79
N VAL A 7 -5.92 5.10 -15.98
CA VAL A 7 -6.42 4.12 -14.99
C VAL A 7 -6.18 2.70 -15.48
N SER A 8 -5.71 1.82 -14.58
CA SER A 8 -5.50 0.39 -14.83
C SER A 8 -6.60 -0.46 -14.20
N LEU A 9 -6.73 -1.72 -14.64
CA LEU A 9 -7.62 -2.69 -13.99
C LEU A 9 -7.18 -2.91 -12.54
N GLY A 10 -8.09 -2.69 -11.59
CA GLY A 10 -7.81 -2.78 -10.15
C GLY A 10 -7.48 -1.44 -9.48
N ASP A 11 -7.28 -0.36 -10.23
CA ASP A 11 -7.09 0.97 -9.64
C ASP A 11 -8.39 1.46 -8.98
N PRO A 12 -8.33 2.07 -7.78
CA PRO A 12 -9.49 2.72 -7.19
C PRO A 12 -9.87 3.98 -7.98
N VAL A 13 -11.17 4.16 -8.22
CA VAL A 13 -11.75 5.34 -8.87
C VAL A 13 -12.84 5.94 -8.01
N ASP A 14 -12.90 7.27 -7.99
CA ASP A 14 -14.00 8.01 -7.39
C ASP A 14 -15.04 8.34 -8.47
N VAL A 15 -16.31 8.20 -8.11
CA VAL A 15 -17.44 8.43 -9.00
C VAL A 15 -18.38 9.42 -8.34
N SER A 16 -18.56 10.58 -8.98
CA SER A 16 -19.48 11.61 -8.50
C SER A 16 -20.39 12.13 -9.62
N PHE A 17 -21.57 12.57 -9.25
CA PHE A 17 -22.52 13.19 -10.17
C PHE A 17 -22.55 14.70 -9.92
N LYS A 18 -22.11 15.49 -10.89
CA LYS A 18 -22.08 16.96 -10.83
C LYS A 18 -22.61 17.54 -12.14
N ASP A 19 -23.47 18.55 -12.04
CA ASP A 19 -23.97 19.30 -13.20
C ASP A 19 -24.51 18.40 -14.33
N GLN A 20 -25.35 17.42 -13.97
CA GLN A 20 -25.92 16.42 -14.88
C GLN A 20 -24.89 15.53 -15.60
N THR A 21 -23.65 15.52 -15.14
CA THR A 21 -22.54 14.75 -15.70
C THR A 21 -22.00 13.77 -14.68
N LEU A 22 -21.72 12.55 -15.14
CA LEU A 22 -21.00 11.55 -14.35
C LEU A 22 -19.50 11.82 -14.49
N VAL A 23 -18.85 12.17 -13.38
CA VAL A 23 -17.40 12.42 -13.32
C VAL A 23 -16.73 11.21 -12.69
N VAL A 24 -15.76 10.65 -13.39
CA VAL A 24 -14.92 9.55 -12.92
C VAL A 24 -13.49 10.05 -12.82
N SER A 25 -12.90 9.99 -11.64
CA SER A 25 -11.53 10.43 -11.39
C SER A 25 -10.68 9.34 -10.76
N LYS A 26 -9.42 9.26 -11.17
CA LYS A 26 -8.44 8.37 -10.54
C LYS A 26 -8.21 8.80 -9.10
N VAL A 27 -8.30 7.87 -8.16
CA VAL A 27 -7.88 8.11 -6.78
C VAL A 27 -6.38 7.92 -6.73
N ALA A 28 -5.64 8.99 -6.45
CA ALA A 28 -4.23 8.89 -6.12
C ALA A 28 -4.12 8.37 -4.68
N THR A 29 -3.40 7.27 -4.49
CA THR A 29 -3.16 6.78 -3.14
C THR A 29 -2.06 7.61 -2.51
N GLU A 30 -2.45 8.51 -1.62
CA GLU A 30 -1.54 9.23 -0.75
C GLU A 30 -1.53 8.53 0.61
N TYR A 31 -0.33 8.25 1.11
CA TYR A 31 -0.15 7.63 2.40
C TYR A 31 0.41 8.66 3.37
N ASP A 32 -0.33 8.91 4.44
CA ASP A 32 0.17 9.66 5.57
C ASP A 32 0.71 8.68 6.62
N LEU A 33 1.89 8.98 7.17
CA LEU A 33 2.55 8.11 8.15
C LEU A 33 1.68 7.88 9.38
N SER A 34 0.99 8.92 9.87
CA SER A 34 0.12 8.78 11.04
C SER A 34 -1.08 7.88 10.75
N THR A 35 -1.61 7.96 9.52
CA THR A 35 -2.71 7.09 9.06
C THR A 35 -2.29 5.63 8.92
N LEU A 36 -1.06 5.37 8.47
CA LEU A 36 -0.52 4.01 8.39
C LEU A 36 -0.26 3.42 9.77
N VAL A 37 0.38 4.19 10.66
CA VAL A 37 0.69 3.74 12.02
C VAL A 37 -0.60 3.46 12.83
N ALA A 38 -1.65 4.25 12.63
CA ALA A 38 -2.94 4.02 13.28
C ALA A 38 -3.62 2.69 12.89
N GLN A 39 -3.22 2.07 11.77
CA GLN A 39 -3.72 0.77 11.34
C GLN A 39 -2.92 -0.41 11.93
N CYS A 40 -1.78 -0.13 12.57
CA CYS A 40 -0.97 -1.17 13.18
C CYS A 40 -1.58 -1.62 14.52
N ASP A 41 -1.59 -2.93 14.74
CA ASP A 41 -1.80 -3.49 16.07
C ASP A 41 -0.50 -3.39 16.88
N LEU A 42 -0.51 -2.54 17.91
CA LEU A 42 0.65 -2.30 18.77
C LEU A 42 0.84 -3.38 19.84
N GLU A 43 -0.15 -4.26 20.03
CA GLU A 43 -0.07 -5.42 20.93
C GLU A 43 0.29 -6.71 20.18
N ALA A 44 0.51 -6.61 18.86
CA ALA A 44 0.88 -7.74 18.04
C ALA A 44 2.16 -8.42 18.58
N PRO A 45 2.16 -9.75 18.73
CA PRO A 45 3.33 -10.47 19.19
C PRO A 45 4.45 -10.40 18.17
N GLU A 46 5.68 -10.53 18.65
CA GLU A 46 6.86 -10.54 17.81
C GLU A 46 6.82 -11.71 16.79
N PRO A 47 7.10 -11.48 15.49
CA PRO A 47 7.09 -12.53 14.48
C PRO A 47 8.10 -13.64 14.80
N THR A 48 7.67 -14.90 14.72
CA THR A 48 8.49 -16.08 15.08
C THR A 48 9.82 -16.14 14.30
N ASP A 49 9.82 -15.67 13.07
CA ASP A 49 10.97 -15.66 12.17
C ASP A 49 11.98 -14.54 12.49
N ILE A 50 11.59 -13.48 13.21
CA ILE A 50 12.50 -12.38 13.55
C ILE A 50 13.66 -12.84 14.43
N HIS A 51 13.41 -13.85 15.28
CA HIS A 51 14.46 -14.49 16.07
C HIS A 51 15.51 -15.14 15.15
N CYS A 52 15.08 -15.83 14.11
CA CYS A 52 15.98 -16.43 13.12
C CYS A 52 16.85 -15.38 12.43
N TRP A 53 16.30 -14.22 12.05
CA TRP A 53 17.06 -13.13 11.46
C TRP A 53 18.12 -12.55 12.42
N ARG A 54 17.77 -12.38 13.71
CA ARG A 54 18.69 -11.85 14.73
C ARG A 54 19.85 -12.79 15.06
N THR A 55 19.62 -14.10 14.98
CA THR A 55 20.63 -15.11 15.35
C THR A 55 21.33 -15.76 14.16
N SER A 56 20.93 -15.41 12.93
CA SER A 56 21.57 -15.93 11.73
C SER A 56 23.01 -15.46 11.65
N ALA A 57 23.95 -16.40 11.61
CA ALA A 57 25.34 -16.10 11.35
C ALA A 57 25.49 -15.60 9.89
N PRO A 58 26.40 -14.65 9.62
CA PRO A 58 26.72 -14.28 8.26
C PRO A 58 27.26 -15.50 7.50
N VAL A 59 26.65 -15.81 6.35
CA VAL A 59 27.01 -16.95 5.48
C VAL A 59 27.70 -16.50 4.18
N GLY A 60 28.22 -15.27 4.16
CA GLY A 60 28.90 -14.71 3.00
C GLY A 60 30.18 -15.47 2.66
N ASN A 61 30.25 -16.01 1.45
CA ASN A 61 31.49 -16.49 0.80
C ASN A 61 32.02 -15.43 -0.16
N GLU A 62 32.04 -14.17 0.27
CA GLU A 62 32.60 -13.08 -0.53
C GLU A 62 34.12 -13.17 -0.45
N ALA A 63 34.71 -13.86 -1.43
CA ALA A 63 36.13 -13.85 -1.76
C ALA A 63 36.42 -12.84 -2.87
#